data_AF-A0A956DSF6-F1
#
_entry.id   AF-A0A956DSF6-F1
#
_cell.length_a   1.000
_cell.length_b   1.000
_cell.length_c   1.000
_cell.angle_alpha   90.00
_cell.angle_beta   90.00
_cell.angle_gamma   90.00
#
_symmetry.space_group_name_H-M   'P 1'
#
loop_
_entity.id
_entity.type
_entity.pdbx_description
1 polymer ?
#
loop_
_entity_poly.entity_id
_entity_poly.type
_entity_poly.pdbx_seq_one_letter_code
_entity_poly.pdbx_strand_id
1 'polypeptide(L)'
;MQLTDLETAVIESMLADKDVPAHELELRPEAVIVRSRKLTGVGFLTELQRSPQLKLFSDGVVMRWGRVGARLNATRIETGYLVYVDDGYLAAIEGYTYGDEWPDTVAEFELYDLVPGTELENPPR
;
A
#
# COMPACT_ATOMS: atom_id res chain seq x y z
N MET A 1 -17.08 1.48 0.59
CA MET A 1 -15.98 1.81 -0.34
C MET A 1 -15.08 0.60 -0.39
N GLN A 2 -14.55 0.26 -1.57
CA GLN A 2 -13.65 -0.89 -1.73
C GLN A 2 -12.19 -0.41 -1.89
N LEU A 3 -11.27 -1.35 -1.76
CA LEU A 3 -9.89 -1.15 -2.19
C LEU A 3 -9.86 -0.85 -3.69
N THR A 4 -8.91 -0.03 -4.09
CA THR A 4 -8.50 0.16 -5.49
C THR A 4 -7.58 -0.98 -5.92
N ASP A 5 -7.37 -1.13 -7.22
CA ASP A 5 -6.46 -2.13 -7.77
C ASP A 5 -5.02 -1.90 -7.28
N LEU A 6 -4.60 -0.63 -7.21
CA LEU A 6 -3.29 -0.24 -6.69
C LEU A 6 -3.11 -0.64 -5.22
N GLU A 7 -4.07 -0.30 -4.35
CA GLU A 7 -4.02 -0.67 -2.93
C GLU A 7 -4.01 -2.19 -2.74
N THR A 8 -4.78 -2.91 -3.54
CA THR A 8 -4.82 -4.38 -3.53
C THR A 8 -3.45 -4.95 -3.89
N ALA A 9 -2.86 -4.49 -4.98
CA ALA A 9 -1.55 -4.96 -5.44
C ALA A 9 -0.41 -4.64 -4.44
N VAL A 10 -0.50 -3.51 -3.73
CA VAL A 10 0.43 -3.15 -2.65
C VAL A 10 0.31 -4.12 -1.47
N ILE A 11 -0.91 -4.48 -1.04
CA ILE A 11 -1.10 -5.47 0.03
C ILE A 11 -0.60 -6.85 -0.41
N GLU A 12 -0.91 -7.26 -1.63
CA GLU A 12 -0.45 -8.54 -2.19
C GLU A 12 1.09 -8.60 -2.24
N SER A 13 1.75 -7.48 -2.55
CA SER A 13 3.21 -7.38 -2.51
C SER A 13 3.76 -7.59 -1.09
N MET A 14 3.10 -7.03 -0.05
CA MET A 14 3.45 -7.30 1.35
C MET A 14 3.28 -8.78 1.71
N LEU A 15 2.18 -9.40 1.28
CA LEU A 15 1.88 -10.80 1.56
C LEU A 15 2.83 -11.76 0.85
N ALA A 16 3.37 -11.36 -0.31
CA ALA A 16 4.37 -12.12 -1.06
C ALA A 16 5.79 -11.97 -0.51
N ASP A 17 6.06 -10.96 0.34
CA ASP A 17 7.36 -10.76 0.97
C ASP A 17 7.67 -11.89 1.96
N LYS A 18 8.74 -12.63 1.71
CA LYS A 18 9.16 -13.79 2.52
C LYS A 18 9.63 -13.42 3.91
N ASP A 19 10.00 -12.16 4.13
CA ASP A 19 10.37 -11.64 5.46
C ASP A 19 9.13 -11.26 6.29
N VAL A 20 7.94 -11.22 5.68
CA VAL A 20 6.68 -10.97 6.38
C VAL A 20 6.13 -12.32 6.85
N PRO A 21 5.99 -12.56 8.16
CA PRO A 21 5.49 -13.82 8.70
C PRO A 21 3.95 -13.88 8.62
N ALA A 22 3.38 -13.46 7.49
CA ALA A 22 1.94 -13.60 7.26
C ALA A 22 1.65 -15.09 7.12
N HIS A 23 0.75 -15.60 7.96
CA HIS A 23 0.24 -16.96 7.79
C HIS A 23 -0.45 -17.05 6.43
N GLU A 24 -0.29 -18.18 5.71
CA GLU A 24 -0.86 -18.50 4.39
C GLU A 24 -2.26 -17.89 4.14
N LEU A 25 -2.29 -16.62 3.73
CA LEU A 25 -3.51 -15.83 3.62
C LEU A 25 -3.59 -15.25 2.22
N GLU A 26 -4.70 -15.58 1.59
CA GLU A 26 -5.13 -14.97 0.34
C GLU A 26 -6.02 -13.77 0.71
N LEU A 27 -5.61 -12.57 0.31
CA LEU A 27 -6.46 -11.40 0.43
C LEU A 27 -7.71 -11.62 -0.44
N ARG A 28 -8.89 -11.30 0.11
CA ARG A 28 -10.15 -11.26 -0.64
C ARG A 28 -10.60 -9.80 -0.72
N PRO A 29 -10.17 -9.04 -1.73
CA PRO A 29 -10.40 -7.60 -1.79
C PRO A 29 -11.89 -7.22 -1.64
N GLU A 30 -12.79 -8.06 -2.16
CA GLU A 30 -14.24 -7.89 -2.08
C GLU A 30 -14.81 -7.95 -0.65
N ALA A 31 -14.08 -8.59 0.27
CA ALA A 31 -14.44 -8.70 1.68
C ALA A 31 -13.81 -7.57 2.55
N VAL A 32 -12.95 -6.72 1.96
CA VAL A 32 -12.28 -5.64 2.68
C VAL A 32 -13.16 -4.39 2.68
N ILE A 33 -13.55 -3.94 3.86
CA ILE A 33 -14.33 -2.70 3.99
C ILE A 33 -13.39 -1.54 4.27
N VAL A 34 -13.32 -0.58 3.35
CA VAL A 34 -12.64 0.69 3.57
C VAL A 34 -13.49 1.57 4.48
N ARG A 35 -12.94 1.94 5.64
CA ARG A 35 -13.58 2.82 6.63
C ARG A 35 -13.50 4.28 6.19
N SER A 36 -12.32 4.71 5.74
CA SER A 36 -12.07 6.08 5.30
C SER A 36 -10.97 6.08 4.24
N ARG A 37 -10.99 7.08 3.35
CA ARG A 37 -9.88 7.40 2.46
C ARG A 37 -9.71 8.91 2.44
N LYS A 38 -8.53 9.40 2.80
CA LYS A 38 -8.20 10.83 2.85
C LYS A 38 -7.05 11.11 1.89
N LEU A 39 -7.28 11.98 0.90
CA LEU A 39 -6.25 12.49 0.01
C LEU A 39 -5.68 13.80 0.57
N THR A 40 -4.39 14.03 0.39
CA THR A 40 -3.67 15.23 0.87
C THR A 40 -3.03 16.04 -0.25
N GLY A 41 -3.27 15.67 -1.51
CA GLY A 41 -2.66 16.28 -2.70
C GLY A 41 -1.31 15.66 -3.08
N VAL A 42 -0.55 15.12 -2.13
CA VAL A 42 0.73 14.41 -2.36
C VAL A 42 0.66 12.93 -1.98
N GLY A 43 -0.54 12.44 -1.68
CA GLY A 43 -0.74 11.09 -1.20
C GLY A 43 -2.16 10.82 -0.72
N PHE A 44 -2.33 9.64 -0.15
CA PHE A 44 -3.56 9.23 0.50
C PHE A 44 -3.27 8.39 1.74
N LEU A 45 -4.25 8.36 2.65
CA LEU A 45 -4.35 7.37 3.71
C LEU A 45 -5.71 6.68 3.63
N THR A 46 -5.68 5.36 3.51
CA THR A 46 -6.87 4.50 3.51
C THR A 46 -6.90 3.71 4.79
N GLU A 47 -7.89 3.97 5.65
CA GLU A 47 -8.12 3.20 6.87
C GLU A 47 -9.12 2.09 6.60
N LEU A 48 -8.81 0.88 7.07
CA LEU A 48 -9.65 -0.30 6.90
C LEU A 48 -10.48 -0.57 8.15
N GLN A 49 -11.70 -1.05 7.95
CA GLN A 49 -12.54 -1.51 9.04
C GLN A 49 -12.07 -2.90 9.49
N ARG A 50 -11.70 -3.04 10.76
CA ARG A 50 -11.30 -4.33 11.33
C ARG A 50 -12.35 -5.41 11.05
N SER A 51 -11.89 -6.54 10.52
CA SER A 51 -12.68 -7.74 10.29
C SER A 51 -11.79 -8.98 10.45
N PRO A 52 -12.38 -10.17 10.66
CA PRO A 52 -11.61 -11.42 10.71
C PRO A 52 -10.75 -11.66 9.46
N GLN A 53 -11.19 -11.20 8.29
CA GLN A 53 -10.45 -11.34 7.02
C GLN A 53 -9.18 -10.50 6.99
N LEU A 54 -9.11 -9.44 7.80
CA LEU A 54 -7.94 -8.57 7.92
C LEU A 54 -7.01 -8.99 9.07
N LYS A 55 -7.32 -10.07 9.79
CA LYS A 55 -6.48 -10.58 10.88
C LYS A 55 -5.34 -11.43 10.31
N LEU A 56 -4.26 -10.77 9.93
CA LEU A 56 -3.13 -11.39 9.23
C LEU A 56 -2.08 -11.98 10.17
N PHE A 57 -2.00 -11.47 11.41
CA PHE A 57 -0.99 -11.86 12.39
C PHE A 57 -1.59 -12.07 13.78
N SER A 58 -0.81 -12.68 14.68
CA SER A 58 -1.17 -12.82 16.09
C SER A 58 -1.47 -11.48 16.77
N ASP A 59 -2.24 -11.50 17.86
CA ASP A 59 -2.53 -10.32 18.68
C ASP A 59 -1.24 -9.63 19.14
N GLY A 60 -1.29 -8.30 19.27
CA GLY A 60 -0.15 -7.48 19.68
C GLY A 60 0.92 -7.22 18.61
N VAL A 61 0.85 -7.85 17.43
CA VAL A 61 1.78 -7.54 16.33
C VAL A 61 1.51 -6.14 15.79
N VAL A 62 2.55 -5.31 15.74
CA VAL A 62 2.52 -3.98 15.12
C VAL A 62 3.64 -3.91 14.09
N MET A 63 3.31 -3.52 12.86
CA MET A 63 4.27 -3.46 11.76
C MET A 63 3.95 -2.28 10.84
N ARG A 64 5.01 -1.69 10.27
CA ARG A 64 4.94 -0.75 9.14
C ARG A 64 5.81 -1.32 8.03
N TRP A 65 5.17 -1.86 7.01
CA TRP A 65 5.87 -2.46 5.87
C TRP A 65 5.91 -1.45 4.73
N GLY A 66 7.10 -1.15 4.22
CA GLY A 66 7.33 -0.04 3.28
C GLY A 66 8.35 -0.38 2.22
N ARG A 67 8.20 -1.53 1.57
CA ARG A 67 9.19 -2.09 0.64
C ARG A 67 8.74 -2.08 -0.82
N VAL A 68 7.63 -1.42 -1.14
CA VAL A 68 7.11 -1.34 -2.50
C VAL A 68 6.91 0.10 -2.92
N GLY A 69 7.29 0.38 -4.16
CA GLY A 69 6.98 1.61 -4.88
C GLY A 69 6.16 1.31 -6.12
N ALA A 70 5.64 2.37 -6.73
CA ALA A 70 4.94 2.27 -8.00
C ALA A 70 5.19 3.47 -8.89
N ARG A 71 5.18 3.23 -10.20
CA ARG A 71 5.12 4.28 -11.22
C ARG A 71 3.71 4.39 -11.71
N LEU A 72 3.09 5.55 -11.50
CA LEU A 72 1.69 5.77 -11.82
C LEU A 72 1.54 6.47 -13.16
N ASN A 73 0.67 5.90 -13.99
CA ASN A 73 0.27 6.43 -15.30
C ASN A 73 1.43 6.62 -16.29
N ALA A 74 1.12 7.04 -17.52
CA ALA A 74 2.12 7.38 -18.53
C ALA A 74 3.09 8.49 -18.10
N THR A 75 2.68 9.31 -17.12
CA THR A 75 3.52 10.35 -16.49
C THR A 75 4.60 9.78 -15.58
N ARG A 76 4.56 8.49 -15.26
CA ARG A 76 5.53 7.77 -14.39
C ARG A 76 5.78 8.49 -13.06
N ILE A 77 4.71 8.93 -12.40
CA ILE A 77 4.83 9.54 -11.07
C ILE A 77 5.34 8.47 -10.10
N GLU A 78 6.49 8.72 -9.50
CA GLU A 78 7.10 7.82 -8.52
C GLU A 78 6.38 7.94 -7.18
N THR A 79 5.96 6.79 -6.65
CA THR A 79 5.21 6.71 -5.39
C THR A 79 5.77 5.63 -4.49
N GLY A 80 5.70 5.88 -3.18
CA GLY A 80 6.00 4.90 -2.14
C GLY A 80 4.75 4.56 -1.35
N TYR A 81 4.80 3.42 -0.66
CA TYR A 81 3.67 2.93 0.12
C TYR A 81 4.10 2.46 1.50
N LEU A 82 3.21 2.62 2.48
CA LEU A 82 3.30 2.01 3.80
C LEU A 82 2.03 1.20 4.07
N VAL A 83 2.21 -0.06 4.44
CA VAL A 83 1.14 -0.94 4.91
C VAL A 83 1.22 -1.06 6.43
N TYR A 84 0.11 -0.73 7.08
CA TYR A 84 0.00 -0.63 8.53
C TYR A 84 -0.66 -1.89 9.07
N VAL A 85 0.02 -2.57 9.99
CA VAL A 85 -0.56 -3.63 10.81
C VAL A 85 -0.61 -3.17 12.25
N ASP A 86 -1.79 -3.22 12.86
CA ASP A 86 -2.02 -2.87 14.26
C ASP A 86 -2.77 -3.99 14.96
N ASP A 87 -2.19 -4.50 16.06
CA ASP A 87 -2.75 -5.61 16.83
C ASP A 87 -3.01 -6.85 15.94
N GLY A 88 -2.10 -7.09 15.01
CA GLY A 88 -2.15 -8.15 14.00
C GLY A 88 -3.20 -7.99 12.91
N TYR A 89 -3.95 -6.88 12.88
CA TYR A 89 -4.88 -6.58 11.80
C TYR A 89 -4.23 -5.66 10.76
N LEU A 90 -4.49 -5.91 9.48
CA LEU A 90 -4.28 -4.92 8.43
C LEU A 90 -5.16 -3.70 8.72
N ALA A 91 -4.54 -2.59 9.07
CA ALA A 91 -5.21 -1.43 9.63
C ALA A 91 -5.36 -0.29 8.62
N ALA A 92 -4.31 -0.04 7.83
CA ALA A 92 -4.31 1.05 6.86
C ALA A 92 -3.28 0.84 5.75
N ILE A 93 -3.43 1.63 4.69
CA ILE A 93 -2.48 1.76 3.58
C ILE A 93 -2.27 3.26 3.35
N GLU A 94 -1.02 3.67 3.30
CA GLU A 94 -0.64 5.02 2.92
C GLU A 94 0.12 4.96 1.60
N GLY A 95 -0.24 5.83 0.66
CA GLY A 95 0.53 6.08 -0.55
C GLY A 95 1.00 7.52 -0.56
N TYR A 96 2.23 7.76 -0.99
CA TYR A 96 2.82 9.09 -1.06
C TYR A 96 3.67 9.25 -2.32
N THR A 97 3.75 10.47 -2.83
CA THR A 97 4.71 10.87 -3.88
C THR A 97 6.01 11.39 -3.26
N TYR A 98 7.03 11.59 -4.08
CA TYR A 98 8.30 12.22 -3.68
C TYR A 98 8.37 13.71 -4.05
N GLY A 99 7.22 14.40 -4.04
CA GLY A 99 7.11 15.84 -4.31
C GLY A 99 6.13 16.21 -5.42
N ASP A 100 5.76 15.25 -6.27
CA ASP A 100 4.72 15.40 -7.28
C ASP A 100 3.31 15.45 -6.64
N GLU A 101 2.32 15.99 -7.36
CA GLU A 101 0.92 15.82 -6.93
C GLU A 101 0.47 14.37 -7.18
N TRP A 102 -0.34 13.85 -6.26
CA TRP A 102 -1.00 12.56 -6.44
C TRP A 102 -2.03 12.69 -7.58
N PRO A 103 -2.05 11.77 -8.56
CA PRO A 103 -2.93 11.91 -9.71
C PRO A 103 -4.40 11.75 -9.31
N ASP A 104 -5.28 12.52 -9.97
CA ASP A 104 -6.74 12.43 -9.79
C ASP A 104 -7.28 11.03 -10.10
N THR A 105 -6.60 10.28 -10.96
CA THR A 105 -6.96 8.92 -11.35
C THR A 105 -5.69 8.09 -11.58
N VAL A 106 -5.71 6.85 -11.07
CA VAL A 106 -4.69 5.83 -11.37
C VAL A 106 -5.30 4.89 -12.40
N ALA A 107 -4.89 5.02 -13.67
CA ALA A 107 -5.38 4.20 -14.78
C ALA A 107 -4.46 3.00 -15.04
N GLU A 108 -3.16 3.16 -14.78
CA GLU A 108 -2.15 2.11 -14.90
C GLU A 108 -1.06 2.34 -13.85
N PHE A 109 -0.43 1.25 -13.43
CA PHE A 109 0.69 1.30 -12.50
C PHE A 109 1.67 0.15 -12.73
N GLU A 110 2.94 0.40 -12.41
CA GLU A 110 4.02 -0.58 -12.44
C GLU A 110 4.62 -0.66 -11.04
N LEU A 111 4.47 -1.80 -10.35
CA LEU A 111 5.06 -2.01 -9.02
C LEU A 111 6.54 -2.41 -9.12
N TYR A 112 7.32 -1.97 -8.13
CA TYR A 112 8.72 -2.37 -7.98
C TYR A 112 9.12 -2.42 -6.50
N ASP A 113 10.12 -3.24 -6.18
CA ASP A 113 10.67 -3.32 -4.83
C ASP A 113 11.53 -2.09 -4.51
N LEU A 114 11.25 -1.44 -3.37
CA LEU A 114 12.09 -0.38 -2.83
C LEU A 114 13.29 -1.00 -2.11
N VAL A 115 14.41 -1.04 -2.82
CA VAL A 115 15.71 -1.39 -2.23
C VAL A 115 16.36 -0.10 -1.69
N PRO A 116 16.81 -0.08 -0.42
CA PRO A 116 17.52 1.08 0.12
C PRO A 116 18.72 1.47 -0.76
N GLY A 117 18.77 2.74 -1.14
CA GLY A 117 19.85 3.28 -1.98
C GLY A 117 19.62 3.18 -3.50
N THR A 118 18.46 2.68 -3.95
CA THR A 118 18.07 2.77 -5.35
C THR A 118 17.72 4.21 -5.72
N GLU A 119 18.31 4.72 -6.82
CA GLU A 119 17.90 6.00 -7.40
C GLU A 119 16.48 5.88 -7.95
N LEU A 120 15.60 6.80 -7.53
CA LEU A 120 14.29 6.97 -8.13
C LEU A 120 14.45 7.66 -9.50
N GLU A 121 13.60 7.35 -10.47
CA GLU A 121 13.66 8.01 -11.79
C GLU A 121 13.30 9.51 -11.71
N ASN A 122 12.70 9.95 -10.59
CA ASN A 122 12.39 11.35 -10.24
C ASN A 122 13.06 11.70 -8.87
N PRO A 123 13.68 12.88 -8.66
CA PRO A 123 13.28 14.19 -9.21
C PRO A 123 13.86 14.45 -10.61
N PRO A 124 13.30 15.42 -11.37
CA PRO A 124 13.78 15.70 -12.71
C PRO A 124 15.26 16.07 -12.70
N ARG A 125 15.98 15.62 -13.74
CA ARG A 125 17.28 16.19 -14.13
C ARG A 125 17.13 17.65 -14.54
#